data_AF-W2STU8-F1
#
_entry.id   AF-W2STU8-F1
#
_cell.length_a   1.000
_cell.length_b   1.000
_cell.length_c   1.000
_cell.angle_alpha   90.00
_cell.angle_beta   90.00
_cell.angle_gamma   90.00
#
_symmetry.space_group_name_H-M   'P 1'
#
loop_
_entity.id
_entity.type
_entity.pdbx_description
1 polymer ?
#
loop_
_entity_poly.entity_id
_entity_poly.type
_entity_poly.pdbx_seq_one_letter_code
_entity_poly.pdbx_strand_id
1 'polypeptide(L)'
;MFAIIGVQLFKGTFFSCNDLSKMTEAECRGEYIHYEDGDPTKPVSKKRVWSNNDFNFDNVGDAMVSLFVVSTFEGWPDLLYVAINSNEEDKGPVHNSRQAVALFFIAFIIVIAFFMMNIFVGFVIVTFQNEGEREYENCELDKNQRKCIEFALKAKPHRRYIPRNRFQYRVWWFVTSRAFEYVIFLIIVLNTVSLACKHYPSGHRFEYVLDILNLVFTGVFAFEAFFKIIALNPKNYFGDRWNAFDFVIVLGSFLDITYGKLSPGGRWNVELFQSH
;
A
#
# COMPACT_ATOMS: atom_id res chain seq x y z
N MET A 1 -15.47 -30.99 -5.61
CA MET A 1 -14.45 -31.95 -6.08
C MET A 1 -13.18 -31.89 -5.22
N PHE A 2 -12.47 -30.76 -5.17
CA PHE A 2 -11.27 -30.60 -4.32
C PHE A 2 -11.50 -30.93 -2.84
N ALA A 3 -12.66 -30.58 -2.26
CA ALA A 3 -13.01 -30.94 -0.89
C ALA A 3 -13.01 -32.47 -0.67
N ILE A 4 -13.58 -33.25 -1.60
CA ILE A 4 -13.61 -34.72 -1.52
C ILE A 4 -12.20 -35.29 -1.61
N ILE A 5 -11.38 -34.75 -2.53
CA ILE A 5 -9.97 -35.15 -2.67
C ILE A 5 -9.19 -34.83 -1.39
N GLY A 6 -9.40 -33.64 -0.81
CA GLY A 6 -8.77 -33.23 0.44
C GLY A 6 -9.12 -34.15 1.60
N VAL A 7 -10.39 -34.55 1.74
CA VAL A 7 -10.81 -35.54 2.76
C VAL A 7 -10.08 -36.86 2.57
N GLN A 8 -9.93 -37.36 1.33
CA GLN A 8 -9.19 -38.61 1.08
C GLN A 8 -7.69 -38.52 1.38
N LEU A 9 -7.11 -37.31 1.38
CA LEU A 9 -5.67 -37.10 1.61
C LEU A 9 -5.31 -36.82 3.06
N PHE A 10 -6.20 -36.16 3.80
CA PHE A 10 -5.90 -35.50 5.08
C PHE A 10 -6.86 -35.84 6.22
N LYS A 11 -7.88 -36.69 6.01
CA LYS A 11 -8.80 -37.09 7.07
C LYS A 11 -8.02 -37.68 8.24
N GLY A 12 -8.26 -37.16 9.45
CA GLY A 12 -7.66 -37.66 10.68
C GLY A 12 -6.17 -37.38 10.85
N THR A 13 -5.53 -36.59 9.97
CA THR A 13 -4.08 -36.35 10.01
C THR A 13 -3.67 -35.00 10.57
N PHE A 14 -4.63 -34.13 10.93
CA PHE A 14 -4.38 -32.75 11.39
C PHE A 14 -4.44 -32.61 12.93
N PHE A 15 -4.53 -33.73 13.64
CA PHE A 15 -4.45 -33.75 15.08
C PHE A 15 -3.00 -33.54 15.56
N SER A 16 -2.86 -32.79 16.65
CA SER A 16 -1.56 -32.58 17.29
C SER A 16 -1.69 -32.45 18.80
N CYS A 17 -0.61 -32.78 19.49
CA CYS A 17 -0.44 -32.48 20.90
C CYS A 17 0.25 -31.11 21.03
N ASN A 18 -0.13 -30.32 22.02
CA ASN A 18 0.61 -29.10 22.36
C ASN A 18 2.06 -29.35 22.84
N ASP A 19 2.39 -30.59 23.21
CA ASP A 19 3.75 -31.10 23.39
C ASP A 19 4.15 -31.94 22.17
N LEU A 20 4.98 -31.36 21.28
CA LEU A 20 5.42 -31.98 20.03
C LEU A 20 6.24 -33.27 20.21
N SER A 21 6.62 -33.61 21.44
CA SER A 21 7.32 -34.86 21.75
C SER A 21 6.39 -36.08 21.78
N LYS A 22 5.06 -35.86 21.84
CA LYS A 22 4.05 -36.92 21.93
C LYS A 22 3.29 -37.04 20.62
N MET A 23 3.19 -38.28 20.12
CA MET A 23 2.68 -38.53 18.76
C MET A 23 1.27 -39.13 18.74
N THR A 24 0.74 -39.55 19.88
CA THR A 24 -0.60 -40.16 19.97
C THR A 24 -1.42 -39.54 21.09
N GLU A 25 -2.75 -39.61 20.97
CA GLU A 25 -3.67 -39.12 22.00
C GLU A 25 -3.44 -39.81 23.37
N ALA A 26 -3.13 -41.11 23.35
CA ALA A 26 -2.86 -41.87 24.57
C ALA A 26 -1.62 -41.35 25.34
N GLU A 27 -0.60 -40.89 24.60
CA GLU A 27 0.62 -40.32 25.16
C GLU A 27 0.48 -38.84 25.57
N CYS A 28 -0.44 -38.11 24.92
CA CYS A 28 -0.69 -36.68 25.16
C CYS A 28 -1.51 -36.45 26.44
N ARG A 29 -1.01 -36.94 27.59
CA ARG A 29 -1.65 -36.83 28.90
C ARG A 29 -0.69 -36.26 29.95
N GLY A 30 -1.26 -35.70 31.01
CA GLY A 30 -0.51 -35.08 32.12
C GLY A 30 -0.06 -33.66 31.80
N GLU A 31 1.07 -33.25 32.36
CA GLU A 31 1.66 -31.92 32.18
C GLU A 31 3.04 -32.01 31.51
N TYR A 32 3.44 -30.91 30.87
CA TYR A 32 4.77 -30.73 30.29
C TYR A 32 5.33 -29.36 30.64
N ILE A 33 6.65 -29.24 30.60
CA ILE A 33 7.36 -28.00 30.88
C ILE A 33 7.43 -27.19 29.57
N HIS A 34 6.86 -25.99 29.59
CA HIS A 34 6.97 -25.01 28.53
C HIS A 34 7.90 -23.88 28.98
N TYR A 35 8.88 -23.54 28.15
CA TYR A 35 9.80 -22.44 28.41
C TYR A 35 9.27 -21.16 27.77
N GLU A 36 8.97 -20.14 28.56
CA GLU A 36 8.54 -18.83 28.02
C GLU A 36 9.68 -18.18 27.22
N ASP A 37 9.37 -17.65 26.04
CA ASP A 37 10.33 -17.05 25.10
C ASP A 37 11.50 -17.97 24.67
N GLY A 38 11.40 -19.28 24.91
CA GLY A 38 12.48 -20.23 24.69
C GLY A 38 13.61 -20.15 25.73
N ASP A 39 13.41 -19.44 26.84
CA ASP A 39 14.39 -19.31 27.93
C ASP A 39 14.30 -20.52 28.88
N PRO A 40 15.34 -21.38 28.95
CA PRO A 40 15.36 -22.54 29.84
C PRO A 40 15.23 -22.19 31.33
N THR A 41 15.46 -20.94 31.71
CA THR A 41 15.39 -20.46 33.11
C THR A 41 13.98 -20.11 33.57
N LYS A 42 13.00 -20.04 32.65
CA LYS A 42 11.59 -19.73 32.95
C LYS A 42 10.65 -20.88 32.62
N PRO A 43 10.70 -22.01 33.38
CA PRO A 43 9.81 -23.14 33.15
C PRO A 43 8.41 -22.85 33.68
N VAL A 44 7.39 -23.05 32.84
CA VAL A 44 5.98 -23.00 33.21
C VAL A 44 5.35 -24.36 32.93
N SER A 45 4.65 -24.93 33.93
CA SER A 45 3.90 -26.18 33.71
C SER A 45 2.63 -25.89 32.91
N LYS A 46 2.44 -26.61 31.81
CA LYS A 46 1.20 -26.57 31.00
C LYS A 46 0.61 -27.98 30.90
N LYS A 47 -0.72 -28.08 30.91
CA LYS A 47 -1.41 -29.35 30.71
C LYS A 47 -1.31 -29.78 29.24
N ARG A 48 -1.04 -31.07 28.99
CA ARG A 48 -1.09 -31.64 27.64
C ARG A 48 -2.53 -31.70 27.13
N VAL A 49 -2.74 -31.27 25.90
CA VAL A 49 -4.04 -31.28 25.22
C VAL A 49 -3.83 -31.79 23.80
N TRP A 50 -4.60 -32.82 23.44
CA TRP A 50 -4.73 -33.31 22.07
C TRP A 50 -5.86 -32.54 21.39
N SER A 51 -5.54 -31.82 20.34
CA SER A 51 -6.50 -30.97 19.63
C SER A 51 -6.37 -31.14 18.12
N ASN A 52 -7.50 -31.03 17.44
CA ASN A 52 -7.53 -30.92 15.98
C ASN A 52 -7.21 -29.48 15.56
N ASN A 53 -6.71 -29.30 14.34
CA ASN A 53 -6.57 -27.98 13.75
C ASN A 53 -7.96 -27.37 13.45
N ASP A 54 -8.12 -26.07 13.68
CA ASP A 54 -9.39 -25.35 13.47
C ASP A 54 -9.90 -25.51 12.02
N PHE A 55 -8.97 -25.53 11.06
CA PHE A 55 -9.23 -25.84 9.66
C PHE A 55 -8.72 -27.23 9.33
N ASN A 56 -9.61 -28.19 9.11
CA ASN A 56 -9.27 -29.59 8.84
C ASN A 56 -10.05 -30.14 7.63
N PHE A 57 -9.85 -31.43 7.35
CA PHE A 57 -10.42 -32.14 6.22
C PHE A 57 -11.09 -33.46 6.66
N ASP A 58 -11.66 -33.51 7.87
CA ASP A 58 -12.23 -34.75 8.41
C ASP A 58 -13.57 -35.13 7.76
N ASN A 59 -14.33 -34.12 7.33
CA ASN A 59 -15.53 -34.27 6.53
C ASN A 59 -15.57 -33.23 5.39
N VAL A 60 -16.50 -33.42 4.46
CA VAL A 60 -16.61 -32.56 3.27
C VAL A 60 -16.96 -31.11 3.63
N GLY A 61 -17.72 -30.89 4.70
CA GLY A 61 -18.10 -29.55 5.17
C GLY A 61 -16.89 -28.78 5.71
N ASP A 62 -16.14 -29.39 6.62
CA ASP A 62 -14.92 -28.81 7.19
C ASP A 62 -13.86 -28.58 6.10
N ALA A 63 -13.73 -29.52 5.17
CA ALA A 63 -12.88 -29.34 3.98
C ALA A 63 -13.32 -28.16 3.10
N MET A 64 -14.63 -27.89 2.96
CA MET A 64 -15.11 -26.72 2.23
C MET A 64 -14.75 -25.41 2.94
N VAL A 65 -14.85 -25.36 4.27
CA VAL A 65 -14.45 -24.19 5.07
C VAL A 65 -12.95 -23.95 4.95
N SER A 66 -12.14 -25.00 5.10
CA SER A 66 -10.69 -24.95 4.92
C SER A 66 -10.30 -24.45 3.53
N LEU A 67 -10.94 -24.97 2.47
CA LEU A 67 -10.70 -24.53 1.10
C LEU A 67 -11.22 -23.11 0.82
N PHE A 68 -12.27 -22.67 1.50
CA PHE A 68 -12.74 -21.29 1.43
C PHE A 68 -11.68 -20.33 1.98
N VAL A 69 -11.11 -20.61 3.15
CA VAL A 69 -10.00 -19.83 3.73
C VAL A 69 -8.77 -19.83 2.81
N VAL A 70 -8.43 -20.98 2.22
CA VAL A 70 -7.35 -21.03 1.22
C VAL A 70 -7.68 -20.18 -0.01
N SER A 71 -8.94 -20.11 -0.44
CA SER A 71 -9.37 -19.31 -1.59
C SER A 71 -9.31 -17.80 -1.35
N THR A 72 -9.36 -17.34 -0.10
CA THR A 72 -9.19 -15.92 0.25
C THR A 72 -7.73 -15.50 0.39
N PHE A 73 -6.78 -16.45 0.27
CA PHE A 73 -5.35 -16.27 0.50
C PHE A 73 -4.98 -15.81 1.92
N GLU A 74 -5.83 -16.10 2.91
CA GLU A 74 -5.57 -15.80 4.31
C GLU A 74 -5.21 -17.08 5.07
N GLY A 75 -4.13 -17.08 5.85
CA GLY A 75 -3.74 -18.24 6.69
C GLY A 75 -3.40 -19.54 5.93
N TRP A 76 -3.43 -19.53 4.59
CA TRP A 76 -3.15 -20.72 3.78
C TRP A 76 -1.73 -21.31 3.96
N PRO A 77 -0.66 -20.52 4.24
CA PRO A 77 0.66 -21.11 4.48
C PRO A 77 0.66 -21.95 5.76
N ASP A 78 -0.03 -21.50 6.81
CA ASP A 78 -0.10 -22.22 8.08
C ASP A 78 -0.82 -23.57 7.88
N LEU A 79 -1.95 -23.57 7.17
CA LEU A 79 -2.66 -24.79 6.82
C LEU A 79 -1.84 -25.71 5.90
N LEU A 80 -1.08 -25.14 4.96
CA LEU A 80 -0.16 -25.89 4.11
C LEU A 80 0.93 -26.55 4.95
N TYR A 81 1.53 -25.87 5.93
CA TYR A 81 2.56 -26.44 6.79
C TYR A 81 2.00 -27.55 7.67
N VAL A 82 0.79 -27.40 8.21
CA VAL A 82 0.07 -28.48 8.91
C VAL A 82 -0.09 -29.69 7.98
N ALA A 83 -0.51 -29.47 6.73
CA ALA A 83 -0.66 -30.54 5.75
C ALA A 83 0.67 -31.22 5.37
N ILE A 84 1.76 -30.47 5.18
CA ILE A 84 3.09 -31.00 4.88
C ILE A 84 3.63 -31.85 6.04
N ASN A 85 3.40 -31.38 7.27
CA ASN A 85 3.82 -32.07 8.47
C ASN A 85 2.87 -33.21 8.85
N SER A 86 1.72 -33.33 8.19
CA SER A 86 0.77 -34.41 8.47
C SER A 86 1.40 -35.78 8.19
N ASN A 87 1.03 -36.76 9.01
CA ASN A 87 1.57 -38.11 8.95
C ASN A 87 0.46 -39.12 8.61
N GLU A 88 0.20 -40.06 9.51
CA GLU A 88 -0.86 -41.06 9.41
C GLU A 88 -2.09 -40.63 10.21
N GLU A 89 -3.20 -41.34 10.00
CA GLU A 89 -4.43 -41.12 10.78
C GLU A 89 -4.15 -41.31 12.28
N ASP A 90 -4.71 -40.41 13.10
CA ASP A 90 -4.61 -40.39 14.57
C ASP A 90 -3.18 -40.26 15.13
N LYS A 91 -2.22 -39.82 14.29
CA LYS A 91 -0.84 -39.53 14.71
C LYS A 91 -0.50 -38.06 14.54
N GLY A 92 0.37 -37.59 15.43
CA GLY A 92 0.88 -36.23 15.43
C GLY A 92 1.75 -35.91 14.21
N PRO A 93 2.04 -34.62 14.00
CA PRO A 93 2.79 -34.17 12.84
C PRO A 93 4.26 -34.61 12.89
N VAL A 94 4.81 -34.99 11.74
CA VAL A 94 6.25 -35.24 11.52
C VAL A 94 6.78 -34.19 10.55
N HIS A 95 7.79 -33.43 10.98
CA HIS A 95 8.33 -32.33 10.20
C HIS A 95 8.77 -32.77 8.80
N ASN A 96 8.26 -32.09 7.76
CA ASN A 96 8.57 -32.36 6.36
C ASN A 96 8.26 -33.79 5.87
N SER A 97 7.29 -34.49 6.49
CA SER A 97 6.92 -35.85 6.09
C SER A 97 6.39 -35.95 4.66
N ARG A 98 5.41 -35.11 4.29
CA ARG A 98 4.63 -35.25 3.05
C ARG A 98 4.69 -34.00 2.17
N GLN A 99 5.89 -33.55 1.81
CA GLN A 99 6.09 -32.32 1.01
C GLN A 99 5.30 -32.29 -0.32
N ALA A 100 5.05 -33.45 -0.94
CA ALA A 100 4.31 -33.57 -2.19
C ALA A 100 2.86 -33.04 -2.11
N VAL A 101 2.26 -32.97 -0.91
CA VAL A 101 0.89 -32.44 -0.74
C VAL A 101 0.80 -30.94 -1.00
N ALA A 102 1.92 -30.22 -1.02
CA ALA A 102 1.95 -28.82 -1.44
C ALA A 102 1.42 -28.63 -2.87
N LEU A 103 1.59 -29.61 -3.75
CA LEU A 103 1.05 -29.59 -5.11
C LEU A 103 -0.48 -29.51 -5.12
N PHE A 104 -1.16 -30.11 -4.15
CA PHE A 104 -2.63 -30.03 -4.04
C PHE A 104 -3.08 -28.59 -3.77
N PHE A 105 -2.46 -27.91 -2.80
CA PHE A 105 -2.80 -26.52 -2.45
C PHE A 105 -2.46 -25.56 -3.58
N ILE A 106 -1.28 -25.70 -4.20
CA ILE A 106 -0.86 -24.84 -5.32
C ILE A 106 -1.80 -25.03 -6.52
N ALA A 107 -2.14 -26.27 -6.86
CA ALA A 107 -3.07 -26.55 -7.95
C ALA A 107 -4.47 -25.97 -7.67
N PHE A 108 -4.97 -26.13 -6.44
CA PHE A 108 -6.25 -25.54 -6.02
C PHE A 108 -6.24 -24.01 -6.14
N ILE A 109 -5.19 -23.36 -5.64
CA ILE A 109 -5.02 -21.90 -5.69
C ILE A 109 -5.03 -21.40 -7.14
N ILE A 110 -4.25 -22.03 -8.03
CA ILE A 110 -4.19 -21.61 -9.45
C ILE A 110 -5.57 -21.74 -10.11
N VAL A 111 -6.25 -22.87 -9.89
CA VAL A 111 -7.57 -23.13 -10.48
C VAL A 111 -8.58 -22.11 -9.99
N ILE A 112 -8.70 -21.92 -8.67
CA ILE A 112 -9.69 -21.00 -8.10
C ILE A 112 -9.37 -19.55 -8.44
N ALA A 113 -8.11 -19.12 -8.42
CA ALA A 113 -7.73 -17.77 -8.80
C ALA A 113 -8.14 -17.46 -10.25
N PHE A 114 -7.91 -18.39 -11.17
CA PHE A 114 -8.30 -18.25 -12.57
C PHE A 114 -9.82 -18.11 -12.72
N PHE A 115 -10.60 -18.97 -12.05
CA PHE A 115 -12.06 -18.90 -12.10
C PHE A 115 -12.61 -17.63 -11.44
N MET A 116 -12.10 -17.23 -10.27
CA MET A 116 -12.54 -16.03 -9.56
C MET A 116 -12.28 -14.77 -10.38
N MET A 117 -11.10 -14.64 -10.99
CA MET A 117 -10.78 -13.51 -11.86
C MET A 117 -11.71 -13.47 -13.07
N ASN A 118 -11.95 -14.60 -13.73
CA ASN A 118 -12.81 -14.65 -14.91
C ASN A 118 -14.28 -14.32 -14.59
N ILE A 119 -14.81 -14.79 -13.46
CA ILE A 119 -16.18 -14.47 -13.01
C ILE A 119 -16.27 -12.97 -12.71
N PHE A 120 -15.31 -12.42 -11.97
CA PHE A 120 -15.30 -11.00 -11.62
C PHE A 120 -15.23 -10.12 -12.87
N VAL A 121 -14.28 -10.39 -13.77
CA VAL A 121 -14.12 -9.64 -15.03
C VAL A 121 -15.38 -9.77 -15.90
N GLY A 122 -15.94 -10.96 -16.03
CA GLY A 122 -17.17 -11.20 -16.79
C GLY A 122 -18.35 -10.38 -16.24
N PHE A 123 -18.58 -10.43 -14.93
CA PHE A 123 -19.66 -9.67 -14.28
C PHE A 123 -19.48 -8.16 -14.45
N VAL A 124 -18.26 -7.66 -14.22
CA VAL A 124 -17.94 -6.23 -14.36
C VAL A 124 -18.17 -5.76 -15.79
N ILE A 125 -17.64 -6.47 -16.80
CA ILE A 125 -17.81 -6.09 -18.21
C ILE A 125 -19.28 -6.07 -18.60
N VAL A 126 -20.05 -7.11 -18.26
CA VAL A 126 -21.48 -7.18 -18.58
C VAL A 126 -22.23 -6.03 -17.92
N THR A 127 -21.93 -5.72 -16.66
CA THR A 127 -22.58 -4.61 -15.95
C THR A 127 -22.22 -3.25 -16.56
N PHE A 128 -20.95 -3.01 -16.89
CA PHE A 128 -20.50 -1.77 -17.53
C PHE A 128 -21.06 -1.58 -18.94
N GLN A 129 -21.18 -2.66 -19.71
CA GLN A 129 -21.81 -2.62 -21.02
C GLN A 129 -23.29 -2.31 -20.88
N ASN A 130 -23.99 -2.99 -19.95
CA ASN A 130 -25.41 -2.77 -19.74
C ASN A 130 -25.67 -1.32 -19.28
N GLU A 131 -25.03 -0.83 -18.22
CA GLU A 131 -25.22 0.54 -17.74
C GLU A 131 -24.73 1.60 -18.73
N GLY A 132 -23.61 1.34 -19.43
CA GLY A 132 -23.03 2.29 -20.38
C GLY A 132 -23.77 2.40 -21.71
N GLU A 133 -24.55 1.39 -22.09
CA GLU A 133 -25.29 1.36 -23.36
C GLU A 133 -26.80 1.52 -23.18
N ARG A 134 -27.36 1.26 -21.99
CA ARG A 134 -28.80 1.34 -21.71
C ARG A 134 -29.42 2.72 -21.92
N GLU A 135 -28.73 3.79 -21.55
CA GLU A 135 -29.24 5.17 -21.81
C GLU A 135 -29.28 5.49 -23.31
N TYR A 136 -28.53 4.74 -24.11
CA TYR A 136 -28.23 5.05 -25.50
C TYR A 136 -28.76 4.01 -26.49
N GLU A 137 -29.44 2.96 -26.02
CA GLU A 137 -29.97 1.85 -26.81
C GLU A 137 -30.95 2.32 -27.90
N ASN A 138 -31.70 3.39 -27.62
CA ASN A 138 -32.68 3.99 -28.54
C ASN A 138 -32.17 5.25 -29.27
N CYS A 139 -30.86 5.54 -29.21
CA CYS A 139 -30.29 6.74 -29.82
C CYS A 139 -29.73 6.44 -31.21
N GLU A 140 -30.15 7.18 -32.24
CA GLU A 140 -29.67 7.00 -33.62
C GLU A 140 -28.19 7.37 -33.83
N LEU A 141 -27.60 8.14 -32.91
CA LEU A 141 -26.23 8.63 -33.03
C LEU A 141 -25.20 7.66 -32.44
N ASP A 142 -24.13 7.42 -33.20
CA ASP A 142 -22.98 6.63 -32.76
C ASP A 142 -22.17 7.33 -31.63
N LYS A 143 -21.44 6.54 -30.83
CA LYS A 143 -20.59 7.01 -29.72
C LYS A 143 -19.62 8.11 -30.15
N ASN A 144 -19.02 8.00 -31.34
CA ASN A 144 -18.07 9.02 -31.82
C ASN A 144 -18.76 10.33 -32.23
N GLN A 145 -19.92 10.23 -32.89
CA GLN A 145 -20.71 11.39 -33.28
C GLN A 145 -21.18 12.18 -32.06
N ARG A 146 -21.66 11.49 -31.02
CA ARG A 146 -22.08 12.12 -29.76
C ARG A 146 -20.95 12.89 -29.10
N LYS A 147 -19.77 12.28 -28.96
CA LYS A 147 -18.59 12.95 -28.39
C LYS A 147 -18.20 14.21 -29.18
N CYS A 148 -18.27 14.14 -30.51
CA CYS A 148 -17.95 15.28 -31.37
C CYS A 148 -18.97 16.42 -31.20
N ILE A 149 -20.26 16.12 -31.22
CA ILE A 149 -21.34 17.10 -31.04
C ILE A 149 -21.27 17.71 -29.64
N GLU A 150 -21.08 16.89 -28.61
CA GLU A 150 -20.95 17.35 -27.24
C GLU A 150 -19.78 18.32 -27.09
N PHE A 151 -18.62 17.98 -27.65
CA PHE A 151 -17.45 18.86 -27.64
C PHE A 151 -17.74 20.17 -28.37
N ALA A 152 -18.31 20.11 -29.58
CA ALA A 152 -18.63 21.29 -30.37
C ALA A 152 -19.61 22.23 -29.64
N LEU A 153 -20.58 21.69 -28.90
CA LEU A 153 -21.56 22.48 -28.15
C LEU A 153 -21.03 23.00 -26.81
N LYS A 154 -20.16 22.26 -26.12
CA LYS A 154 -19.68 22.59 -24.77
C LYS A 154 -18.34 23.32 -24.74
N ALA A 155 -17.58 23.33 -25.84
CA ALA A 155 -16.27 23.96 -25.88
C ALA A 155 -16.37 25.46 -25.58
N LYS A 156 -15.59 25.92 -24.59
CA LYS A 156 -15.45 27.34 -24.25
C LYS A 156 -14.04 27.81 -24.60
N PRO A 157 -13.88 29.05 -25.12
CA PRO A 157 -12.56 29.56 -25.44
C PRO A 157 -11.72 29.71 -24.17
N HIS A 158 -10.46 29.30 -24.26
CA HIS A 158 -9.50 29.43 -23.17
C HIS A 158 -9.01 30.90 -23.08
N ARG A 159 -9.25 31.55 -21.93
CA ARG A 159 -8.86 32.95 -21.72
C ARG A 159 -7.39 33.03 -21.30
N ARG A 160 -6.52 33.56 -22.16
CA ARG A 160 -5.14 33.93 -21.81
C ARG A 160 -5.07 35.42 -21.45
N TYR A 161 -4.49 35.75 -20.30
CA TYR A 161 -4.24 37.13 -19.91
C TYR A 161 -2.93 37.64 -20.52
N ILE A 162 -2.96 38.80 -21.18
CA ILE A 162 -1.78 39.47 -21.73
C ILE A 162 -1.72 40.88 -21.13
N PRO A 163 -0.66 41.24 -20.39
CA PRO A 163 -0.55 42.54 -19.74
C PRO A 163 -0.31 43.68 -20.75
N ARG A 164 -0.84 44.87 -20.46
CA ARG A 164 -0.68 46.07 -21.32
C ARG A 164 0.59 46.89 -21.01
N ASN A 165 1.06 46.89 -19.77
CA ASN A 165 2.18 47.73 -19.33
C ASN A 165 3.53 47.15 -19.77
N ARG A 166 4.47 47.98 -20.27
CA ARG A 166 5.78 47.51 -20.78
C ARG A 166 6.61 46.76 -19.75
N PHE A 167 6.66 47.23 -18.51
CA PHE A 167 7.42 46.56 -17.44
C PHE A 167 6.79 45.22 -17.06
N GLN A 168 5.48 45.21 -16.84
CA GLN A 168 4.72 43.98 -16.54
C GLN A 168 4.82 42.96 -17.68
N TYR A 169 4.82 43.42 -18.94
CA TYR A 169 4.99 42.57 -20.12
C TYR A 169 6.37 41.90 -20.14
N ARG A 170 7.46 42.60 -19.76
CA ARG A 170 8.79 41.98 -19.67
C ARG A 170 8.82 40.86 -18.61
N VAL A 171 8.26 41.12 -17.43
CA VAL A 171 8.20 40.12 -16.34
C VAL A 171 7.31 38.94 -16.75
N TRP A 172 6.15 39.22 -17.35
CA TRP A 172 5.25 38.20 -17.86
C TRP A 172 5.90 37.34 -18.94
N TRP A 173 6.64 37.95 -19.88
CA TRP A 173 7.36 37.23 -20.92
C TRP A 173 8.45 36.32 -20.35
N PHE A 174 9.15 36.77 -19.30
CA PHE A 174 10.15 35.96 -18.60
C PHE A 174 9.51 34.78 -17.85
N VAL A 175 8.49 35.03 -17.04
CA VAL A 175 7.80 34.00 -16.23
C VAL A 175 7.06 32.98 -17.09
N THR A 176 6.52 33.41 -18.23
CA THR A 176 5.82 32.53 -19.19
C THR A 176 6.79 31.84 -20.17
N SER A 177 8.11 32.06 -20.02
CA SER A 177 9.09 31.43 -20.89
C SER A 177 9.26 29.94 -20.56
N ARG A 178 9.45 29.11 -21.59
CA ARG A 178 9.70 27.67 -21.41
C ARG A 178 10.94 27.40 -20.57
N ALA A 179 11.98 28.23 -20.69
CA ALA A 179 13.19 28.08 -19.90
C ALA A 179 12.92 28.24 -18.39
N PHE A 180 12.11 29.23 -18.01
CA PHE A 180 11.70 29.45 -16.62
C PHE A 180 10.88 28.26 -16.08
N GLU A 181 9.90 27.76 -16.85
CA GLU A 181 9.12 26.58 -16.49
C GLU A 181 10.02 25.35 -16.24
N TYR A 182 11.00 25.08 -17.12
CA TYR A 182 11.92 23.95 -16.96
C TYR A 182 12.85 24.12 -15.75
N VAL A 183 13.30 25.33 -15.45
CA VAL A 183 14.15 25.60 -14.27
C VAL A 183 13.36 25.33 -12.98
N ILE A 184 12.13 25.83 -12.87
CA ILE A 184 11.28 25.56 -11.70
C ILE A 184 11.01 24.06 -11.57
N PHE A 185 10.67 23.39 -12.67
CA PHE A 185 10.45 21.95 -12.67
C PHE A 185 11.69 21.17 -12.20
N LEU A 186 12.89 21.52 -12.69
CA LEU A 186 14.14 20.92 -12.24
C LEU A 186 14.33 21.10 -10.73
N ILE A 187 14.01 22.27 -10.20
CA ILE A 187 14.14 22.59 -8.77
C ILE A 187 13.14 21.78 -7.92
N ILE A 188 11.91 21.57 -8.40
CA ILE A 188 10.94 20.67 -7.76
C ILE A 188 11.50 19.25 -7.68
N VAL A 189 12.07 18.74 -8.79
CA VAL A 189 12.67 17.41 -8.83
C VAL A 189 13.85 17.31 -7.87
N LEU A 190 14.74 18.31 -7.84
CA LEU A 190 15.88 18.35 -6.93
C LEU A 190 15.45 18.42 -5.46
N ASN A 191 14.40 19.19 -5.14
CA ASN A 191 13.81 19.22 -3.80
C ASN A 191 13.26 17.85 -3.40
N THR A 192 12.52 17.20 -4.31
CA THR A 192 11.95 15.86 -4.08
C THR A 192 13.05 14.82 -3.84
N VAL A 193 14.13 14.86 -4.63
CA VAL A 193 15.30 13.98 -4.43
C VAL A 193 16.00 14.30 -3.10
N SER A 194 16.14 15.58 -2.75
CA SER A 194 16.72 16.00 -1.46
C SER A 194 15.92 15.43 -0.28
N LEU A 195 14.59 15.46 -0.35
CA LEU A 195 13.71 14.86 0.66
C LEU A 195 13.83 13.34 0.68
N ALA A 196 13.91 12.69 -0.48
CA ALA A 196 14.06 11.24 -0.60
C ALA A 196 15.42 10.72 -0.09
N CYS A 197 16.47 11.53 -0.15
CA CYS A 197 17.80 11.17 0.36
C CYS A 197 17.89 11.18 1.90
N LYS A 198 16.85 11.61 2.62
CA LYS A 198 16.83 11.59 4.09
C LYS A 198 16.72 10.14 4.59
N HIS A 199 17.74 9.66 5.30
CA HIS A 199 17.80 8.30 5.84
C HIS A 199 18.22 8.28 7.31
N TYR A 200 17.88 7.22 8.04
CA TYR A 200 18.36 7.00 9.41
C TYR A 200 19.36 5.83 9.45
N PRO A 201 20.53 5.95 10.12
CA PRO A 201 21.06 7.15 10.77
C PRO A 201 21.74 8.10 9.76
N SER A 202 21.41 9.38 9.82
CA SER A 202 22.07 10.44 9.05
C SER A 202 23.13 11.15 9.89
N GLY A 203 24.29 11.45 9.31
CA GLY A 203 25.31 12.24 10.01
C GLY A 203 24.90 13.71 10.13
N HIS A 204 25.26 14.38 11.24
CA HIS A 204 24.90 15.78 11.50
C HIS A 204 25.26 16.76 10.37
N ARG A 205 26.38 16.53 9.66
CA ARG A 205 26.76 17.35 8.49
C ARG A 205 25.79 17.20 7.32
N PHE A 206 25.30 15.99 7.09
CA PHE A 206 24.38 15.70 6.00
C PHE A 206 23.01 16.33 6.26
N GLU A 207 22.51 16.23 7.50
CA GLU A 207 21.27 16.90 7.92
C GLU A 207 21.35 18.42 7.79
N TYR A 208 22.47 19.02 8.21
CA TYR A 208 22.68 20.46 8.06
C TYR A 208 22.68 20.92 6.59
N VAL A 209 23.29 20.14 5.69
CA VAL A 209 23.27 20.43 4.25
C VAL A 209 21.84 20.32 3.69
N LEU A 210 21.09 19.29 4.07
CA LEU A 210 19.69 19.13 3.66
C LEU A 210 18.80 20.28 4.15
N ASP A 211 19.01 20.76 5.39
CA ASP A 211 18.30 21.92 5.94
C ASP A 211 18.58 23.20 5.14
N ILE A 212 19.84 23.43 4.75
CA ILE A 212 20.22 24.56 3.88
C ILE A 212 19.55 24.43 2.52
N LEU A 213 19.58 23.24 1.90
CA LEU A 213 18.95 23.01 0.61
C LEU A 213 17.43 23.27 0.66
N ASN A 214 16.74 22.81 1.71
CA ASN A 214 15.32 23.07 1.91
C ASN A 214 15.01 24.56 2.04
N LEU A 215 15.85 25.33 2.72
CA LEU A 215 15.74 26.78 2.80
C LEU A 215 15.92 27.45 1.43
N VAL A 216 16.93 27.03 0.66
CA VAL A 216 17.20 27.54 -0.70
C VAL A 216 16.02 27.24 -1.62
N PHE A 217 15.50 26.02 -1.63
CA PHE A 217 14.35 25.64 -2.45
C PHE A 217 13.10 26.45 -2.10
N THR A 218 12.82 26.63 -0.80
CA THR A 218 11.71 27.49 -0.33
C THR A 218 11.87 28.93 -0.81
N GLY A 219 13.10 29.47 -0.77
CA GLY A 219 13.40 30.79 -1.30
C GLY A 219 13.11 30.90 -2.80
N VAL A 220 13.51 29.91 -3.61
CA VAL A 220 13.25 29.93 -5.05
C VAL A 220 11.75 29.88 -5.36
N PHE A 221 10.98 29.02 -4.69
CA PHE A 221 9.52 28.98 -4.87
C PHE A 221 8.84 30.29 -4.42
N ALA A 222 9.35 30.94 -3.38
CA ALA A 222 8.85 32.25 -2.97
C ALA A 222 9.13 33.33 -4.05
N PHE A 223 10.32 33.33 -4.65
CA PHE A 223 10.64 34.23 -5.76
C PHE A 223 9.77 33.96 -6.98
N GLU A 224 9.54 32.69 -7.32
CA GLU A 224 8.65 32.30 -8.39
C GLU A 224 7.23 32.86 -8.19
N ALA A 225 6.64 32.61 -7.01
CA ALA A 225 5.32 33.11 -6.66
C ALA A 225 5.26 34.64 -6.75
N PHE A 226 6.29 35.33 -6.24
CA PHE A 226 6.40 36.79 -6.32
C PHE A 226 6.41 37.31 -7.77
N PHE A 227 7.23 36.73 -8.65
CA PHE A 227 7.29 37.13 -10.05
C PHE A 227 5.98 36.82 -10.79
N LYS A 228 5.34 35.68 -10.52
CA LYS A 228 4.03 35.32 -11.09
C LYS A 228 2.91 36.28 -10.65
N ILE A 229 2.90 36.72 -9.38
CA ILE A 229 1.92 37.69 -8.87
C ILE A 229 2.05 39.04 -9.60
N ILE A 230 3.27 39.52 -9.82
CA ILE A 230 3.54 40.76 -10.56
C ILE A 230 3.14 40.62 -12.04
N ALA A 231 3.49 39.49 -12.67
CA ALA A 231 3.19 39.23 -14.07
C ALA A 231 1.69 39.18 -14.36
N LEU A 232 0.91 38.49 -13.52
CA LEU A 232 -0.49 38.15 -13.80
C LEU A 232 -1.51 39.11 -13.15
N ASN A 233 -1.07 39.99 -12.26
CA ASN A 233 -1.89 40.66 -11.23
C ASN A 233 -2.47 39.65 -10.22
N PRO A 234 -2.64 40.04 -8.93
CA PRO A 234 -3.15 39.15 -7.89
C PRO A 234 -4.49 38.49 -8.25
N LYS A 235 -5.41 39.23 -8.90
CA LYS A 235 -6.73 38.71 -9.28
C LYS A 235 -6.67 37.53 -10.26
N ASN A 236 -5.77 37.56 -11.25
CA ASN A 236 -5.66 36.45 -12.20
C ASN A 236 -4.76 35.35 -11.66
N TYR A 237 -3.76 35.69 -10.85
CA TYR A 237 -2.90 34.71 -10.17
C TYR A 237 -3.72 33.77 -9.29
N PHE A 238 -4.57 34.32 -8.40
CA PHE A 238 -5.45 33.51 -7.54
C PHE A 238 -6.68 32.95 -8.27
N GLY A 239 -6.95 33.39 -9.50
CA GLY A 239 -7.97 32.79 -10.36
C GLY A 239 -7.56 31.45 -10.95
N ASP A 240 -6.24 31.20 -11.06
CA ASP A 240 -5.70 29.91 -11.47
C ASP A 240 -5.47 29.02 -10.24
N ARG A 241 -6.11 27.85 -10.26
CA ARG A 241 -6.06 26.89 -9.14
C ARG A 241 -4.64 26.38 -8.88
N TRP A 242 -3.82 26.26 -9.92
CA TRP A 242 -2.44 25.78 -9.79
C TRP A 242 -1.54 26.81 -9.12
N ASN A 243 -1.62 28.07 -9.56
CA ASN A 243 -0.87 29.16 -8.93
C ASN A 243 -1.30 29.39 -7.47
N ALA A 244 -2.60 29.25 -7.17
CA ALA A 244 -3.09 29.30 -5.80
C ALA A 244 -2.53 28.15 -4.93
N PHE A 245 -2.43 26.95 -5.48
CA PHE A 245 -1.81 25.81 -4.81
C PHE A 245 -0.32 26.07 -4.54
N ASP A 246 0.45 26.53 -5.53
CA ASP A 246 1.88 26.87 -5.36
C ASP A 246 2.08 27.90 -4.23
N PHE A 247 1.23 28.93 -4.17
CA PHE A 247 1.28 29.94 -3.11
C PHE A 247 1.04 29.36 -1.72
N VAL A 248 0.10 28.41 -1.59
CA VAL A 248 -0.17 27.71 -0.33
C VAL A 248 1.04 26.89 0.11
N ILE A 249 1.70 26.20 -0.84
CA ILE A 249 2.92 25.44 -0.55
C ILE A 249 4.03 26.35 -0.03
N VAL A 250 4.26 27.50 -0.67
CA VAL A 250 5.24 28.49 -0.21
C VAL A 250 4.92 28.99 1.21
N LEU A 251 3.65 29.31 1.49
CA LEU A 251 3.19 29.72 2.83
C LEU A 251 3.43 28.63 3.88
N GLY A 252 3.09 27.38 3.55
CA GLY A 252 3.34 26.22 4.40
C GLY A 252 4.83 26.06 4.74
N SER A 253 5.71 26.20 3.75
CA SER A 253 7.16 26.12 3.95
C SER A 253 7.70 27.24 4.86
N PHE A 254 7.15 28.46 4.76
CA PHE A 254 7.52 29.53 5.69
C PHE A 254 7.06 29.24 7.13
N LEU A 255 5.86 28.67 7.30
CA LEU A 255 5.35 28.27 8.61
C LEU A 255 6.21 27.15 9.23
N ASP A 256 6.62 26.15 8.44
CA ASP A 256 7.50 25.08 8.90
C ASP A 256 8.85 25.60 9.36
N ILE A 257 9.50 26.47 8.57
CA ILE A 257 10.79 27.09 8.92
C ILE A 257 10.67 27.96 10.18
N THR A 258 9.59 28.74 10.31
CA THR A 258 9.39 29.61 11.47
C THR A 258 9.08 28.82 12.73
N TYR A 259 8.25 27.77 12.65
CA TYR A 259 8.01 26.85 13.75
C TYR A 259 9.28 26.12 14.18
N GLY A 260 10.10 25.67 13.22
CA GLY A 260 11.41 25.06 13.48
C GLY A 260 12.38 25.99 14.22
N LYS A 261 12.28 27.31 14.02
CA LYS A 261 13.07 28.31 14.76
C LYS A 261 12.48 28.71 16.12
N LEU A 262 11.15 28.66 16.25
CA LEU A 262 10.41 29.03 17.45
C LEU A 262 10.22 27.87 18.44
N SER A 263 10.52 26.63 18.05
CA SER A 263 10.60 25.47 18.94
C SER A 263 12.05 25.23 19.40
N PRO A 264 12.52 25.86 20.49
CA PRO A 264 13.86 25.64 21.04
C PRO A 264 14.06 24.26 21.72
N GLY A 265 13.14 23.31 21.53
CA GLY A 265 13.10 22.04 22.28
C GLY A 265 13.58 20.78 21.55
N GLY A 266 14.06 20.87 20.30
CA GLY A 266 14.35 19.67 19.48
C GLY A 266 15.83 19.36 19.22
N ARG A 267 16.75 20.28 19.48
CA ARG A 267 18.18 20.13 19.10
C ARG A 267 19.15 19.87 20.26
N TRP A 268 18.67 19.77 21.51
CA TRP A 268 19.52 19.57 22.70
C TRP A 268 19.25 18.28 23.50
N ASN A 269 18.30 17.44 23.11
CA ASN A 269 17.96 16.23 23.87
C ASN A 269 18.75 14.96 23.50
N VAL A 270 19.84 15.07 22.73
CA VAL A 270 20.71 13.92 22.40
C VAL A 270 22.03 13.92 23.19
N GLU A 271 22.42 15.02 23.83
CA GLU A 271 23.63 15.07 24.67
C GLU A 271 23.39 14.76 26.16
N LEU A 272 22.14 14.53 26.60
CA LEU A 272 21.82 14.24 28.01
C LEU A 272 21.59 12.75 28.35
N PHE A 273 21.75 11.83 27.39
CA PHE A 273 21.71 10.37 27.64
C PHE A 273 23.08 9.70 27.49
N GLN A 274 24.16 10.43 27.77
CA GLN A 274 25.52 9.86 27.91
C GLN A 274 26.16 10.07 29.29
N SER A 275 25.38 10.50 30.29
CA SER A 275 25.81 10.48 31.69
C SER A 275 24.72 9.87 32.58
N HIS A 276 24.50 8.57 32.43
CA HIS A 276 24.36 7.60 33.52
C HIS A 276 24.27 6.18 32.98
#